data_AF-A0AAD2G553-F1
#
_entry.id   AF-A0AAD2G553-F1
#
_cell.length_a   1.000
_cell.length_b   1.000
_cell.length_c   1.000
_cell.angle_alpha   90.00
_cell.angle_beta   90.00
_cell.angle_gamma   90.00
#
_symmetry.space_group_name_H-M   'P 1'
#
loop_
_entity.id
_entity.type
_entity.pdbx_description
1 polymer ?
#
loop_
_entity_poly.entity_id
_entity_poly.type
_entity_poly.pdbx_seq_one_letter_code
_entity_poly.pdbx_strand_id
1 'polypeptide(L)'
;MEELERPCIKPNDLTPMEVKRRTGFRDLPNLLSYAILVCHGDLDQLFTTCSKLTWLEEWLFYFEFKYGRTACRWKDYEKRCKPLQKPLQKFLLEKLSLELGTRDQWRMYAAFEEDARFCDRKWDNYFDPITGERVVMHDAAGIPLPCPSKTELQRALFSDYYGTTCAKAGVSNQLCGWIRGMPLMTGRITDSQMIKDSEVLVEQRKFSEAILL
;
A
#
# COMPACT_ATOMS: atom_id res chain seq x y z
N MET A 1 17.93 -2.70 35.24
CA MET A 1 16.57 -2.26 34.89
C MET A 1 16.71 -0.83 34.38
N GLU A 2 16.76 -0.63 33.06
CA GLU A 2 16.67 0.72 32.49
C GLU A 2 15.29 1.30 32.82
N GLU A 3 15.24 2.53 33.30
CA GLU A 3 13.99 3.28 33.43
C GLU A 3 13.32 3.33 32.05
N LEU A 4 12.13 2.75 31.94
CA LEU A 4 11.24 2.98 30.80
C LEU A 4 10.91 4.48 30.81
N GLU A 5 11.59 5.24 29.94
CA GLU A 5 11.26 6.64 29.66
C GLU A 5 9.77 6.74 29.33
N ARG A 6 9.09 7.73 29.92
CA ARG A 6 7.65 7.94 29.72
C ARG A 6 7.35 8.06 28.21
N PRO A 7 6.23 7.48 27.74
CA PRO A 7 5.84 7.61 26.33
C PRO A 7 5.75 9.09 25.94
N CYS A 8 6.35 9.44 24.81
CA CYS A 8 6.27 10.78 24.24
C CYS A 8 4.87 11.08 23.68
N ILE A 9 4.08 10.05 23.39
CA ILE A 9 2.71 10.13 22.90
C ILE A 9 1.80 9.37 23.87
N LYS A 10 0.85 10.08 24.48
CA LYS A 10 -0.12 9.42 25.37
C LYS A 10 -1.23 8.78 24.54
N PRO A 11 -1.70 7.57 24.88
CA PRO A 11 -2.82 6.94 24.19
C PRO A 11 -4.08 7.81 24.14
N ASN A 12 -4.35 8.59 25.22
CA ASN A 12 -5.49 9.50 25.28
C ASN A 12 -5.42 10.65 24.27
N ASP A 13 -4.23 10.97 23.75
CA ASP A 13 -4.04 12.02 22.74
C ASP A 13 -4.32 11.49 21.32
N LEU A 14 -4.41 10.17 21.14
CA LEU A 14 -4.66 9.51 19.85
C LEU A 14 -6.16 9.45 19.51
N THR A 15 -6.79 10.61 19.46
CA THR A 15 -8.16 10.73 18.91
C THR A 15 -8.18 10.27 17.44
N PRO A 16 -9.32 9.80 16.89
CA PRO A 16 -9.42 9.42 15.48
C PRO A 16 -8.95 10.51 14.52
N MET A 17 -9.26 11.77 14.82
CA MET A 17 -8.81 12.93 14.05
C MET A 17 -7.28 13.05 14.07
N GLU A 18 -6.66 12.84 15.22
CA GLU A 18 -5.22 12.90 15.37
C GLU A 18 -4.52 11.75 14.65
N VAL A 19 -5.05 10.52 14.75
CA VAL A 19 -4.52 9.37 14.00
C VAL A 19 -4.59 9.62 12.50
N LYS A 20 -5.73 10.11 11.99
CA LYS A 20 -5.90 10.45 10.56
C LYS A 20 -4.95 11.55 10.10
N ARG A 21 -4.76 12.57 10.93
CA ARG A 21 -3.82 13.66 10.67
C ARG A 21 -2.39 13.12 10.54
N ARG A 22 -1.96 12.30 11.50
CA ARG A 22 -0.59 11.80 11.58
C ARG A 22 -0.26 10.68 10.59
N THR A 23 -1.21 9.79 10.31
CA THR A 23 -0.93 8.53 9.60
C THR A 23 -1.82 8.29 8.40
N GLY A 24 -2.88 9.06 8.21
CA GLY A 24 -3.87 8.83 7.14
C GLY A 24 -4.93 7.78 7.47
N PHE A 25 -4.71 6.90 8.45
CA PHE A 25 -5.70 5.93 8.89
C PHE A 25 -6.88 6.61 9.60
N ARG A 26 -8.09 6.07 9.43
CA ARG A 26 -9.32 6.66 10.01
C ARG A 26 -9.25 6.81 11.53
N ASP A 27 -8.69 5.82 12.20
CA ASP A 27 -8.58 5.70 13.65
C ASP A 27 -7.48 4.69 14.02
N LEU A 28 -7.21 4.55 15.32
CA LEU A 28 -6.20 3.64 15.83
C LEU A 28 -6.49 2.16 15.52
N PRO A 29 -7.74 1.64 15.69
CA PRO A 29 -8.06 0.27 15.28
C PRO A 29 -7.71 -0.03 13.82
N ASN A 30 -8.04 0.85 12.87
CA ASN A 30 -7.71 0.64 11.45
C ASN A 30 -6.19 0.57 11.22
N LEU A 31 -5.42 1.43 11.89
CA LEU A 31 -3.96 1.40 11.84
C LEU A 31 -3.41 0.07 12.37
N LEU A 32 -3.91 -0.38 13.54
CA LEU A 32 -3.45 -1.60 14.18
C LEU A 32 -3.83 -2.85 13.39
N SER A 33 -5.04 -2.90 12.81
CA SER A 33 -5.43 -3.99 11.91
C SER A 33 -4.46 -4.13 10.73
N TYR A 34 -4.02 -3.00 10.16
CA TYR A 34 -3.02 -3.00 9.10
C TYR A 34 -1.64 -3.46 9.60
N ALA A 35 -1.19 -2.98 10.78
CA ALA A 35 0.07 -3.41 11.37
C ALA A 35 0.11 -4.91 11.70
N ILE A 36 -1.01 -5.47 12.19
CA ILE A 36 -1.19 -6.91 12.41
C ILE A 36 -1.08 -7.67 11.09
N LEU A 37 -1.70 -7.18 10.03
CA LEU A 37 -1.63 -7.78 8.70
C LEU A 37 -0.18 -7.80 8.18
N VAL A 38 0.54 -6.68 8.31
CA VAL A 38 1.97 -6.60 7.96
C VAL A 38 2.82 -7.59 8.75
N CYS A 39 2.47 -7.85 10.01
CA CYS A 39 3.17 -8.84 10.84
C CYS A 39 2.66 -10.27 10.63
N HIS A 40 1.79 -10.55 9.65
CA HIS A 40 1.16 -11.86 9.46
C HIS A 40 0.44 -12.41 10.71
N GLY A 41 -0.05 -11.52 11.59
CA GLY A 41 -0.65 -11.91 12.87
C GLY A 41 0.36 -12.24 13.98
N ASP A 42 1.66 -12.15 13.72
CA ASP A 42 2.72 -12.33 14.73
C ASP A 42 2.75 -11.12 15.67
N LEU A 43 2.25 -11.33 16.89
CA LEU A 43 2.22 -10.29 17.92
C LEU A 43 3.60 -9.98 18.51
N ASP A 44 4.52 -10.94 18.51
CA ASP A 44 5.88 -10.69 18.97
C ASP A 44 6.58 -9.73 18.00
N GLN A 45 6.39 -9.92 16.70
CA GLN A 45 6.88 -9.01 15.67
C GLN A 45 6.18 -7.64 15.71
N LEU A 46 4.90 -7.59 16.06
CA LEU A 46 4.14 -6.36 16.24
C LEU A 46 4.70 -5.53 17.41
N PHE A 47 5.02 -6.18 18.53
CA PHE A 47 5.48 -5.54 19.77
C PHE A 47 6.99 -5.36 19.87
N THR A 48 7.77 -5.96 18.97
CA THR A 48 9.23 -5.79 18.93
C THR A 48 9.58 -4.33 18.72
N THR A 49 10.40 -3.79 19.64
CA THR A 49 10.97 -2.45 19.54
C THR A 49 12.47 -2.47 19.37
N CYS A 50 13.03 -1.44 18.73
CA CYS A 50 14.48 -1.27 18.63
C CYS A 50 14.97 0.14 18.96
N SER A 51 14.07 1.01 19.43
CA SER A 51 14.37 2.36 19.91
C SER A 51 13.88 2.56 21.34
N LYS A 52 14.02 3.79 21.87
CA LYS A 52 13.46 4.19 23.16
C LYS A 52 11.94 4.44 23.11
N LEU A 53 11.34 4.40 21.93
CA LEU A 53 9.90 4.54 21.76
C LEU A 53 9.19 3.23 22.15
N THR A 54 7.94 3.35 22.57
CA THR A 54 7.04 2.20 22.71
C THR A 54 6.72 1.61 21.33
N TRP A 55 6.32 0.35 21.28
CA TRP A 55 5.94 -0.33 20.03
C TRP A 55 4.87 0.45 19.24
N LEU A 56 3.89 1.05 19.94
CA LEU A 56 2.83 1.84 19.31
C LEU A 56 3.39 3.15 18.70
N GLU A 57 4.31 3.81 19.40
CA GLU A 57 4.95 5.02 18.92
C GLU A 57 5.83 4.76 17.70
N GLU A 58 6.51 3.62 17.66
CA GLU A 58 7.28 3.19 16.51
C GLU A 58 6.38 2.93 15.29
N TRP A 59 5.21 2.29 15.46
CA TRP A 59 4.23 2.14 14.37
C TRP A 59 3.64 3.47 13.89
N LEU A 60 3.32 4.38 14.82
CA LEU A 60 2.88 5.73 14.45
C LEU A 60 3.97 6.47 13.68
N PHE A 61 5.24 6.34 14.11
CA PHE A 61 6.41 6.84 13.41
C PHE A 61 6.53 6.29 12.00
N TYR A 62 6.41 4.97 11.85
CA TYR A 62 6.49 4.30 10.55
C TYR A 62 5.52 4.92 9.54
N PHE A 63 4.24 5.00 9.88
CA PHE A 63 3.22 5.53 8.96
C PHE A 63 3.31 7.04 8.76
N GLU A 64 3.60 7.82 9.81
CA GLU A 64 3.77 9.27 9.72
C GLU A 64 4.93 9.65 8.79
N PHE A 65 6.04 8.91 8.89
CA PHE A 65 7.22 9.10 8.07
C PHE A 65 7.00 8.61 6.63
N LYS A 66 6.56 7.35 6.45
CA LYS A 66 6.34 6.72 5.15
C LYS A 66 5.39 7.52 4.26
N TYR A 67 4.29 8.03 4.82
CA TYR A 67 3.30 8.80 4.07
C TYR A 67 3.57 10.31 4.05
N GLY A 68 4.73 10.74 4.55
CA GLY A 68 5.15 12.15 4.52
C GLY A 68 4.14 13.09 5.18
N ARG A 69 3.54 12.68 6.29
CA ARG A 69 2.44 13.42 6.95
C ARG A 69 3.00 14.51 7.87
N THR A 70 2.79 14.38 9.18
CA THR A 70 3.07 15.47 10.12
C THR A 70 4.51 15.52 10.61
N ALA A 71 5.32 14.51 10.31
CA ALA A 71 6.76 14.51 10.55
C ALA A 71 7.46 13.67 9.47
N CYS A 72 7.84 14.35 8.39
CA CYS A 72 8.47 13.77 7.20
C CYS A 72 10.01 13.88 7.21
N ARG A 73 10.60 14.46 8.26
CA ARG A 73 12.06 14.61 8.40
C ARG A 73 12.51 14.13 9.76
N TRP A 74 13.72 13.57 9.82
CA TRP A 74 14.34 13.08 11.06
C TRP A 74 14.31 14.13 12.19
N LYS A 75 14.67 15.38 11.87
CA LYS A 75 14.66 16.50 12.82
C LYS A 75 13.29 16.82 13.42
N ASP A 76 12.20 16.55 12.69
CA ASP A 76 10.84 16.78 13.18
C ASP A 76 10.49 15.77 14.30
N TYR A 77 11.03 14.56 14.20
CA TYR A 77 10.89 13.51 15.22
C TYR A 77 11.84 13.69 16.41
N GLU A 78 13.09 14.06 16.16
CA GLU A 78 14.07 14.39 17.20
C GLU A 78 13.54 15.48 18.15
N LYS A 79 12.91 16.52 17.59
CA LYS A 79 12.31 17.60 18.40
C LYS A 79 11.18 17.10 19.30
N ARG A 80 10.39 16.12 18.85
CA ARG A 80 9.16 15.67 19.51
C ARG A 80 9.43 14.63 20.60
N CYS A 81 10.20 13.60 20.28
CA CYS A 81 10.38 12.43 21.15
C CYS A 81 11.85 12.23 21.57
N LYS A 82 12.78 13.08 21.10
CA LYS A 82 14.24 12.94 21.31
C LYS A 82 14.85 11.55 20.99
N PRO A 83 14.36 10.77 20.00
CA PRO A 83 14.94 9.48 19.69
C PRO A 83 16.34 9.62 19.06
N LEU A 84 17.17 8.60 19.24
CA LEU A 84 18.41 8.48 18.46
C LEU A 84 18.07 8.12 17.01
N GLN A 85 18.59 8.90 16.06
CA GLN A 85 18.30 8.75 14.62
C GLN A 85 18.63 7.36 14.06
N LYS A 86 19.76 6.78 14.46
CA LYS A 86 20.25 5.49 13.94
C LYS A 86 19.28 4.32 14.24
N PRO A 87 18.82 4.09 15.49
CA PRO A 87 17.78 3.12 15.78
C PRO A 87 16.51 3.27 14.95
N LEU A 88 16.02 4.51 14.74
CA LEU A 88 14.81 4.73 13.96
C LEU A 88 14.98 4.49 12.46
N GLN A 89 16.16 4.77 11.91
CA GLN A 89 16.47 4.42 10.52
C GLN A 89 16.47 2.90 10.33
N LYS A 90 17.09 2.17 11.25
CA LYS A 90 17.07 0.70 11.25
C LYS A 90 15.64 0.18 11.34
N PHE A 91 14.85 0.68 12.30
CA PHE A 91 13.44 0.35 12.45
C PHE A 91 12.63 0.58 11.16
N LEU A 92 12.78 1.76 10.56
CA LEU A 92 12.07 2.14 9.34
C LEU A 92 12.36 1.16 8.20
N LEU A 93 13.63 0.80 8.01
CA LEU A 93 14.04 -0.15 6.98
C LEU A 93 13.53 -1.56 7.26
N GLU A 94 13.56 -2.00 8.52
CA GLU A 94 13.03 -3.31 8.92
C GLU A 94 11.51 -3.40 8.69
N LYS A 95 10.74 -2.39 9.10
CA LYS A 95 9.29 -2.37 8.86
C LYS A 95 8.93 -2.22 7.39
N LEU A 96 9.71 -1.45 6.62
CA LEU A 96 9.53 -1.37 5.17
C LEU A 96 9.82 -2.71 4.50
N SER A 97 10.90 -3.39 4.90
CA SER A 97 11.23 -4.72 4.39
C SER A 97 10.15 -5.73 4.75
N LEU A 98 9.62 -5.67 5.98
CA LEU A 98 8.53 -6.51 6.42
C LEU A 98 7.30 -6.27 5.56
N GLU A 99 6.84 -5.03 5.43
CA GLU A 99 5.67 -4.68 4.62
C GLU A 99 5.81 -5.08 3.14
N LEU A 100 7.00 -4.89 2.54
CA LEU A 100 7.29 -5.34 1.19
C LEU A 100 7.21 -6.87 1.08
N GLY A 101 7.78 -7.60 2.05
CA GLY A 101 7.70 -9.05 2.12
C GLY A 101 6.25 -9.54 2.23
N THR A 102 5.46 -8.97 3.14
CA THR A 102 4.04 -9.30 3.31
C THR A 102 3.26 -9.03 2.03
N ARG A 103 3.47 -7.86 1.41
CA ARG A 103 2.82 -7.48 0.13
C ARG A 103 3.14 -8.47 -0.99
N ASP A 104 4.39 -8.91 -1.08
CA ASP A 104 4.84 -9.81 -2.15
C ASP A 104 4.34 -11.24 -1.97
N GLN A 105 4.14 -11.67 -0.72
CA GLN A 105 3.47 -12.94 -0.40
C GLN A 105 1.94 -12.86 -0.57
N TRP A 106 1.36 -11.67 -0.40
CA TRP A 106 -0.08 -11.50 -0.57
C TRP A 106 -0.47 -11.64 -2.03
N ARG A 107 -1.51 -12.44 -2.26
CA ARG A 107 -1.95 -12.75 -3.61
C ARG A 107 -2.50 -11.51 -4.31
N MET A 108 -2.11 -11.26 -5.56
CA MET A 108 -2.41 -10.02 -6.31
C MET A 108 -3.90 -9.66 -6.38
N TYR A 109 -4.79 -10.65 -6.36
CA TYR A 109 -6.24 -10.48 -6.35
C TYR A 109 -6.83 -10.98 -5.02
N ALA A 110 -7.95 -10.41 -4.59
CA ALA A 110 -8.73 -10.91 -3.45
C ALA A 110 -9.27 -12.32 -3.74
N ALA A 111 -9.71 -13.11 -2.77
CA ALA A 111 -10.42 -14.39 -3.03
C ALA A 111 -11.91 -14.16 -3.40
N PHE A 112 -12.57 -15.04 -4.17
CA PHE A 112 -13.96 -14.80 -4.63
C PHE A 112 -14.89 -14.46 -3.47
N GLU A 113 -14.81 -15.23 -2.38
CA GLU A 113 -15.59 -14.99 -1.15
C GLU A 113 -15.27 -13.64 -0.49
N GLU A 114 -14.01 -13.23 -0.49
CA GLU A 114 -13.58 -11.92 0.02
C GLU A 114 -14.19 -10.81 -0.83
N ASP A 115 -14.07 -10.93 -2.14
CA ASP A 115 -14.60 -9.97 -3.11
C ASP A 115 -16.11 -9.85 -3.06
N ALA A 116 -16.85 -10.97 -3.11
CA ALA A 116 -18.30 -10.99 -2.97
C ALA A 116 -18.77 -10.39 -1.63
N ARG A 117 -18.00 -10.55 -0.55
CA ARG A 117 -18.34 -10.03 0.76
C ARG A 117 -18.13 -8.52 0.91
N PHE A 118 -17.11 -7.97 0.24
CA PHE A 118 -16.74 -6.55 0.35
C PHE A 118 -17.16 -5.71 -0.86
N CYS A 119 -17.63 -6.33 -1.94
CA CYS A 119 -18.13 -5.63 -3.11
C CYS A 119 -19.36 -4.79 -2.75
N ASP A 120 -19.45 -3.61 -3.38
CA ASP A 120 -20.60 -2.74 -3.24
C ASP A 120 -21.81 -3.39 -3.93
N ARG A 121 -22.91 -3.57 -3.18
CA ARG A 121 -24.13 -4.25 -3.65
C ARG A 121 -24.75 -3.62 -4.91
N LYS A 122 -24.37 -2.40 -5.30
CA LYS A 122 -24.77 -1.85 -6.60
C LYS A 122 -24.35 -2.73 -7.78
N TRP A 123 -23.27 -3.51 -7.62
CA TRP A 123 -22.74 -4.41 -8.65
C TRP A 123 -23.54 -5.71 -8.80
N ASP A 124 -24.35 -6.09 -7.81
CA ASP A 124 -25.24 -7.27 -7.86
C ASP A 124 -26.25 -7.20 -9.02
N ASN A 125 -26.54 -5.98 -9.53
CA ASN A 125 -27.40 -5.78 -10.69
C ASN A 125 -26.73 -6.13 -12.03
N TYR A 126 -25.39 -6.19 -12.05
CA TYR A 126 -24.59 -6.40 -13.25
C TYR A 126 -23.89 -7.76 -13.24
N PHE A 127 -23.62 -8.30 -12.05
CA PHE A 127 -22.89 -9.56 -11.86
C PHE A 127 -23.60 -10.39 -10.78
N ASP A 128 -23.83 -11.67 -11.04
CA ASP A 128 -24.43 -12.58 -10.05
C ASP A 128 -23.42 -12.85 -8.91
N PRO A 129 -23.74 -12.54 -7.65
CA PRO A 129 -22.82 -12.68 -6.52
C PRO A 129 -22.58 -14.13 -6.08
N ILE A 130 -23.33 -15.10 -6.61
CA ILE A 130 -23.28 -16.52 -6.27
C ILE A 130 -22.70 -17.34 -7.43
N THR A 131 -23.11 -17.05 -8.67
CA THR A 131 -22.72 -17.83 -9.86
C THR A 131 -22.08 -16.99 -10.97
N GLY A 132 -21.98 -15.68 -10.78
CA GLY A 132 -21.56 -14.74 -11.81
C GLY A 132 -20.05 -14.62 -11.94
N GLU A 133 -19.65 -14.05 -13.07
CA GLU A 133 -18.26 -13.69 -13.33
C GLU A 133 -17.81 -12.61 -12.35
N ARG A 134 -16.54 -12.71 -11.97
CA ARG A 134 -15.92 -11.82 -11.01
C ARG A 134 -15.58 -10.47 -11.60
N VAL A 135 -15.84 -9.39 -10.85
CA VAL A 135 -15.42 -8.04 -11.22
C VAL A 135 -13.97 -7.80 -10.79
N VAL A 136 -13.00 -8.23 -11.61
CA VAL A 136 -11.61 -7.79 -11.42
C VAL A 136 -11.38 -6.51 -12.21
N MET A 137 -11.53 -5.37 -11.54
CA MET A 137 -11.21 -4.07 -12.16
C MET A 137 -9.71 -3.97 -12.35
N HIS A 138 -9.30 -3.88 -13.61
CA HIS A 138 -7.94 -3.56 -14.00
C HIS A 138 -7.94 -2.17 -14.62
N ASP A 139 -7.33 -1.20 -13.94
CA ASP A 139 -7.22 0.16 -14.47
C ASP A 139 -5.80 0.42 -14.96
N ALA A 140 -5.69 1.07 -16.12
CA ALA A 140 -4.40 1.53 -16.63
C ALA A 140 -4.15 2.93 -16.06
N ALA A 141 -3.30 3.06 -15.04
CA ALA A 141 -2.98 4.38 -14.49
C ALA A 141 -1.80 5.01 -15.23
N GLY A 142 -1.99 6.25 -15.69
CA GLY A 142 -0.92 7.09 -16.21
C GLY A 142 -0.09 7.71 -15.09
N ILE A 143 1.20 7.40 -15.07
CA ILE A 143 2.19 8.00 -14.16
C ILE A 143 2.96 9.06 -14.95
N PRO A 144 2.77 10.36 -14.67
CA PRO A 144 3.45 11.43 -15.39
C PRO A 144 4.97 11.28 -15.32
N LEU A 145 5.62 11.43 -16.48
CA LEU A 145 7.08 11.39 -16.62
C LEU A 145 7.57 12.71 -17.22
N PRO A 146 8.81 13.14 -16.90
CA PRO A 146 9.45 14.23 -17.60
C PRO A 146 9.51 13.96 -19.11
N CYS A 147 9.27 15.00 -19.91
CA CYS A 147 9.31 14.89 -21.36
C CYS A 147 10.77 14.64 -21.84
N PRO A 148 11.06 13.51 -22.49
CA PRO A 148 12.42 13.25 -22.99
C PRO A 148 12.79 14.16 -24.15
N SER A 149 14.05 14.58 -24.23
CA SER A 149 14.55 15.38 -25.35
C SER A 149 14.64 14.61 -26.67
N LYS A 150 14.74 13.27 -26.61
CA LYS A 150 14.80 12.41 -27.81
C LYS A 150 13.40 12.18 -28.37
N THR A 151 13.20 12.53 -29.64
CA THR A 151 11.90 12.41 -30.32
C THR A 151 11.32 10.99 -30.29
N GLU A 152 12.15 9.95 -30.42
CA GLU A 152 11.71 8.55 -30.36
C GLU A 152 11.14 8.19 -28.98
N LEU A 153 11.81 8.61 -27.91
CA LEU A 153 11.34 8.37 -26.55
C LEU A 153 10.08 9.18 -26.24
N GLN A 154 10.00 10.42 -26.74
CA GLN A 154 8.79 11.23 -26.63
C GLN A 154 7.62 10.54 -27.34
N ARG A 155 7.82 10.02 -28.56
CA ARG A 155 6.78 9.27 -29.29
C ARG A 155 6.37 8.00 -28.59
N ALA A 156 7.28 7.31 -27.91
CA ALA A 156 6.97 6.10 -27.16
C ALA A 156 6.20 6.41 -25.86
N LEU A 157 6.58 7.46 -25.13
CA LEU A 157 6.02 7.78 -23.82
C LEU A 157 4.80 8.72 -23.87
N PHE A 158 4.55 9.42 -24.97
CA PHE A 158 3.38 10.30 -25.07
C PHE A 158 2.10 9.48 -25.17
N SER A 159 1.18 9.70 -24.23
CA SER A 159 -0.16 9.12 -24.26
C SER A 159 -1.13 10.18 -24.74
N ASP A 160 -1.79 9.94 -25.88
CA ASP A 160 -2.81 10.84 -26.41
C ASP A 160 -3.98 11.02 -25.41
N TYR A 161 -4.36 9.93 -24.72
CA TYR A 161 -5.40 9.95 -23.69
C TYR A 161 -5.11 10.90 -22.51
N TYR A 162 -3.86 10.94 -22.03
CA TYR A 162 -3.45 11.79 -20.90
C TYR A 162 -2.88 13.14 -21.35
N GLY A 163 -2.68 13.34 -22.65
CA GLY A 163 -2.08 14.56 -23.22
C GLY A 163 -0.66 14.85 -22.73
N THR A 164 0.08 13.84 -22.24
CA THR A 164 1.40 14.02 -21.65
C THR A 164 2.29 12.79 -21.82
N THR A 165 3.59 12.97 -21.59
CA THR A 165 4.52 11.85 -21.45
C THR A 165 4.28 11.15 -20.12
N CYS A 166 3.94 9.86 -20.18
CA CYS A 166 3.71 9.04 -19.01
C CYS A 166 4.23 7.61 -19.22
N ALA A 167 4.39 6.90 -18.11
CA ALA A 167 4.33 5.45 -18.12
C ALA A 167 2.89 5.04 -17.80
N LYS A 168 2.44 3.91 -18.34
CA LYS A 168 1.22 3.25 -17.90
C LYS A 168 1.57 2.09 -16.98
N ALA A 169 0.86 1.96 -15.88
CA ALA A 169 0.92 0.80 -15.02
C ALA A 169 -0.48 0.22 -14.91
N GLY A 170 -0.62 -1.08 -15.12
CA GLY A 170 -1.85 -1.74 -14.73
C GLY A 170 -1.95 -1.81 -13.22
N VAL A 171 -3.07 -1.35 -12.68
CA VAL A 171 -3.32 -1.25 -11.24
C VAL A 171 -4.29 -2.34 -10.82
N SER A 172 -3.85 -3.19 -9.90
CA SER A 172 -4.72 -4.09 -9.15
C SER A 172 -4.90 -3.53 -7.74
N ASN A 173 -6.15 -3.49 -7.26
CA ASN A 173 -6.47 -3.04 -5.92
C ASN A 173 -6.88 -4.24 -5.08
N GLN A 174 -6.08 -4.55 -4.06
CA GLN A 174 -6.43 -5.56 -3.07
C GLN A 174 -7.35 -4.93 -2.03
N LEU A 175 -8.37 -5.68 -1.59
CA LEU A 175 -9.34 -5.21 -0.58
C LEU A 175 -8.69 -4.91 0.79
N CYS A 176 -7.49 -5.45 1.03
CA CYS A 176 -6.65 -5.11 2.18
C CYS A 176 -5.94 -3.74 2.07
N GLY A 177 -6.21 -2.96 1.01
CA GLY A 177 -5.72 -1.59 0.83
C GLY A 177 -4.38 -1.47 0.10
N TRP A 178 -3.81 -2.58 -0.37
CA TRP A 178 -2.62 -2.56 -1.21
C TRP A 178 -2.97 -2.35 -2.68
N ILE A 179 -2.33 -1.36 -3.27
CA ILE A 179 -2.38 -1.09 -4.70
C ILE A 179 -1.11 -1.69 -5.31
N ARG A 180 -1.26 -2.66 -6.21
CA ARG A 180 -0.14 -3.26 -6.93
C ARG A 180 -0.13 -2.73 -8.36
N GLY A 181 1.02 -2.23 -8.78
CA GLY A 181 1.29 -1.88 -10.17
C GLY A 181 1.98 -3.05 -10.88
N MET A 182 1.51 -3.38 -12.07
CA MET A 182 2.27 -4.19 -13.02
C MET A 182 3.47 -3.40 -13.55
N PRO A 183 4.48 -4.06 -14.16
CA PRO A 183 5.63 -3.38 -14.75
C PRO A 183 5.21 -2.20 -15.63
N LEU A 184 5.98 -1.11 -15.53
CA LEU A 184 5.70 0.11 -16.29
C LEU A 184 5.80 -0.16 -17.79
N MET A 185 4.76 0.21 -18.51
CA MET A 185 4.70 0.21 -19.96
C MET A 185 4.74 1.64 -20.49
N THR A 186 5.04 1.78 -21.77
CA THR A 186 5.17 3.10 -22.40
C THR A 186 3.81 3.80 -22.48
N GLY A 187 3.77 5.14 -22.38
CA GLY A 187 2.51 5.89 -22.43
C GLY A 187 1.71 5.69 -23.73
N ARG A 188 2.36 5.38 -24.84
CA ARG A 188 1.70 5.11 -26.13
C ARG A 188 1.01 3.74 -26.20
N ILE A 189 1.26 2.84 -25.25
CA ILE A 189 0.64 1.52 -25.28
C ILE A 189 -0.90 1.67 -25.20
N THR A 190 -1.61 0.89 -26.01
CA THR A 190 -3.08 0.81 -25.95
C THR A 190 -3.48 -0.12 -24.82
N ASP A 191 -4.70 0.03 -24.31
CA ASP A 191 -5.19 -0.81 -23.22
C ASP A 191 -5.26 -2.29 -23.63
N SER A 192 -5.65 -2.57 -24.87
CA SER A 192 -5.65 -3.93 -25.43
C SER A 192 -4.25 -4.54 -25.49
N GLN A 193 -3.24 -3.75 -25.90
CA GLN A 193 -1.86 -4.22 -25.96
C GLN A 193 -1.30 -4.43 -24.55
N MET A 194 -1.64 -3.55 -23.61
CA MET A 194 -1.27 -3.70 -22.19
C MET A 194 -1.87 -4.98 -21.59
N ILE A 195 -3.16 -5.26 -21.79
CA ILE A 195 -3.82 -6.48 -21.30
C ILE A 195 -3.13 -7.73 -21.85
N LYS A 196 -2.74 -7.70 -23.12
CA LYS A 196 -2.01 -8.80 -23.77
C LYS A 196 -0.59 -8.97 -23.20
N ASP A 197 0.20 -7.89 -23.18
CA ASP A 197 1.62 -7.94 -22.83
C ASP A 197 1.86 -8.15 -21.32
N SER A 198 0.89 -7.78 -20.50
CA SER A 198 0.92 -8.02 -19.06
C SER A 198 0.48 -9.43 -18.67
N GLU A 199 -0.14 -10.17 -19.59
CA GLU A 199 -0.78 -11.46 -19.33
C GLU A 199 -1.77 -11.42 -18.14
N VAL A 200 -2.35 -10.26 -17.85
CA VAL A 200 -3.15 -10.04 -16.64
C VAL A 200 -4.34 -11.01 -16.53
N LEU A 201 -4.97 -11.36 -17.66
CA LEU A 201 -6.08 -12.33 -17.68
C LEU A 201 -5.63 -13.76 -17.38
N VAL A 202 -4.38 -14.11 -17.73
CA VAL A 202 -3.80 -15.41 -17.40
C VAL A 202 -3.54 -15.49 -15.90
N GLU A 203 -2.99 -14.44 -15.31
CA GLU A 203 -2.75 -14.37 -13.85
C GLU A 203 -4.05 -14.37 -13.06
N GLN A 204 -5.09 -13.66 -13.52
CA GLN A 204 -6.43 -13.72 -12.93
C GLN A 204 -7.01 -15.14 -12.96
N ARG A 205 -6.86 -15.86 -14.09
CA ARG A 205 -7.33 -17.24 -14.22
C ARG A 205 -6.59 -18.19 -13.28
N LYS A 206 -5.26 -18.17 -13.28
CA LYS A 206 -4.42 -18.98 -12.37
C LYS A 206 -4.83 -18.76 -10.93
N PHE A 207 -5.02 -17.50 -10.55
CA PHE A 207 -5.46 -17.15 -9.21
C PHE A 207 -6.85 -17.73 -8.88
N SER A 208 -7.81 -17.61 -9.81
CA SER A 208 -9.16 -18.16 -9.62
C SER A 208 -9.15 -19.68 -9.45
N GLU A 209 -8.32 -20.38 -10.23
CA GLU A 209 -8.21 -21.84 -10.18
C GLU A 209 -7.49 -22.31 -8.91
N ALA A 210 -6.50 -21.56 -8.42
CA ALA A 210 -5.75 -21.87 -7.19
C ALA A 210 -6.56 -21.71 -5.88
N ILE A 211 -7.78 -21.19 -5.94
CA ILE A 211 -8.71 -21.08 -4.80
C ILE A 211 -9.63 -22.31 -4.67
N LEU A 212 -9.64 -23.20 -5.66
CA LEU A 212 -10.48 -24.41 -5.65
C LEU A 212 -9.83 -25.64 -4.97
N LEU A 213 -8.75 -25.45 -4.21
CA LEU A 213 -8.07 -26.49 -3.41
C LEU A 213 -7.96 -26.04 -1.95
#